data_AF-A0AAE5AZC7-F1
#
_entry.id   AF-A0AAE5AZC7-F1
#
_cell.length_a   1.000
_cell.length_b   1.000
_cell.length_c   1.000
_cell.angle_alpha   90.00
_cell.angle_beta   90.00
_cell.angle_gamma   90.00
#
_symmetry.space_group_name_H-M   'P 1'
#
loop_
_entity.id
_entity.type
_entity.pdbx_description
1 polymer ?
#
loop_
_entity_poly.entity_id
_entity_poly.type
_entity_poly.pdbx_seq_one_letter_code
_entity_poly.pdbx_strand_id
1 'polypeptide(L)'
;MMQNNGKLLDGVSGEGLSRLAYINAIEAKRQRQVAMARRDRPEFDHLARWVVASCKSGMEEAIRDSLEQQEIECWCPFERLRLPPRRGKQAVDIQRALFRGYLFVQVIPNNEAFVGLMLASKLRGLMGTDGKPHLMPEPLMRQLMLSAKKAERKHMDGR
;
A
#
# COMPACT_ATOMS: atom_id res chain seq x y z
N MET A 1 -41.30 50.61 18.82
CA MET A 1 -41.15 49.16 18.57
C MET A 1 -40.18 48.97 17.44
N MET A 2 -38.98 48.42 17.68
CA MET A 2 -38.21 47.56 16.75
C MET A 2 -37.01 47.02 17.55
N GLN A 3 -37.18 45.87 18.21
CA GLN A 3 -36.06 45.12 18.77
C GLN A 3 -35.49 44.23 17.66
N ASN A 4 -34.27 44.52 17.24
CA ASN A 4 -33.55 43.71 16.25
C ASN A 4 -33.04 42.43 16.92
N ASN A 5 -33.63 41.30 16.53
CA ASN A 5 -33.16 39.96 16.87
C ASN A 5 -31.85 39.67 16.12
N GLY A 6 -30.72 40.03 16.73
CA GLY A 6 -29.42 39.49 16.40
C GLY A 6 -29.37 38.02 16.81
N LYS A 7 -29.86 37.11 15.94
CA LYS A 7 -29.59 35.68 16.02
C LYS A 7 -28.12 35.48 15.66
N LEU A 8 -27.24 35.72 16.63
CA LEU A 8 -25.85 35.31 16.58
C LEU A 8 -25.86 33.78 16.45
N LEU A 9 -25.15 33.27 15.45
CA LEU A 9 -24.97 31.84 15.20
C LEU A 9 -24.14 31.25 16.36
N ASP A 10 -24.80 30.99 17.48
CA ASP A 10 -24.25 30.30 18.62
C ASP A 10 -24.41 28.79 18.37
N GLY A 11 -23.31 28.10 18.09
CA GLY A 11 -23.43 26.69 17.69
C GLY A 11 -22.14 25.89 17.53
N VAL A 12 -20.96 26.46 17.75
CA VAL A 12 -19.74 25.65 17.84
C VAL A 12 -18.94 26.10 19.06
N SER A 13 -18.87 25.23 20.07
CA SER A 13 -18.05 25.47 21.25
C SER A 13 -16.57 25.57 20.84
N GLY A 14 -15.79 26.43 21.52
CA GLY A 14 -14.34 26.54 21.29
C GLY A 14 -13.59 25.21 21.46
N GLU A 15 -14.13 24.31 22.28
CA GLU A 15 -13.65 22.93 22.45
C GLU A 15 -13.86 22.08 21.18
N GLY A 16 -15.02 22.21 20.51
CA GLY A 16 -15.30 21.57 19.23
C GLY A 16 -14.36 22.02 18.12
N LEU A 17 -14.11 23.34 18.02
CA LEU A 17 -13.16 23.90 17.05
C LEU A 17 -11.73 23.40 17.30
N SER A 18 -11.31 23.32 18.56
CA SER A 18 -9.99 22.83 18.95
C SER A 18 -9.81 21.35 18.59
N ARG A 19 -10.84 20.52 18.83
CA ARG A 19 -10.83 19.10 18.46
C ARG A 19 -10.74 18.90 16.94
N LEU A 20 -11.48 19.69 16.16
CA LEU A 20 -11.41 19.65 14.70
C LEU A 20 -10.04 20.09 14.18
N ALA A 21 -9.47 21.16 14.74
CA ALA A 21 -8.12 21.61 14.39
C ALA A 21 -7.06 20.52 14.67
N TYR A 22 -7.18 19.82 15.80
CA TYR A 22 -6.32 18.70 16.15
C TYR A 22 -6.44 17.52 15.17
N ILE A 23 -7.67 17.13 14.80
CA ILE A 23 -7.92 16.07 13.81
C ILE A 23 -7.31 16.45 12.46
N ASN A 24 -7.56 17.67 11.98
CA ASN A 24 -7.02 18.16 10.72
C ASN A 24 -5.47 18.18 10.73
N ALA A 25 -4.86 18.53 11.87
CA ALA A 25 -3.41 18.49 12.01
C ALA A 25 -2.84 17.06 11.93
N ILE A 26 -3.53 16.07 12.53
CA ILE A 26 -3.16 14.65 12.42
C ILE A 26 -3.30 14.17 10.97
N GLU A 27 -4.40 14.50 10.32
CA GLU A 27 -4.65 14.10 8.92
C GLU A 27 -3.63 14.73 7.97
N ALA A 28 -3.31 16.02 8.15
CA ALA A 28 -2.28 16.68 7.39
C ALA A 28 -0.90 16.04 7.60
N LYS A 29 -0.58 15.66 8.85
CA LYS A 29 0.66 14.93 9.15
C LYS A 29 0.69 13.58 8.46
N ARG A 30 -0.39 12.80 8.52
CA ARG A 30 -0.52 11.51 7.83
C ARG A 30 -0.33 11.67 6.32
N GLN A 31 -0.97 12.68 5.72
CA GLN A 31 -0.88 12.94 4.29
C GLN A 31 0.56 13.27 3.87
N ARG A 32 1.27 14.09 4.65
CA ARG A 32 2.69 14.40 4.39
C ARG A 32 3.56 13.15 4.46
N GLN A 33 3.35 12.30 5.46
CA GLN A 33 4.12 11.06 5.60
C GLN A 33 3.85 10.12 4.42
N VAL A 34 2.59 9.92 4.02
CA VAL A 34 2.24 9.11 2.85
C VAL A 34 2.89 9.67 1.58
N ALA A 35 2.89 10.99 1.39
CA ALA A 35 3.55 11.63 0.26
C ALA A 35 5.06 11.30 0.17
N MET A 36 5.72 11.05 1.29
CA MET A 36 7.14 10.69 1.29
C MET A 36 7.43 9.32 0.67
N ALA A 37 6.43 8.44 0.58
CA ALA A 37 6.52 7.10 0.00
C ALA A 37 6.16 7.04 -1.50
N ARG A 38 5.66 8.13 -2.07
CA ARG A 38 5.18 8.17 -3.46
C ARG A 38 6.31 8.16 -4.47
N ARG A 39 5.96 7.74 -5.69
CA ARG A 39 6.87 7.70 -6.85
C ARG A 39 7.06 9.05 -7.55
N ASP A 40 6.17 10.01 -7.32
CA ASP A 40 6.19 11.35 -7.92
C ASP A 40 7.29 12.26 -7.32
N ARG A 41 8.04 11.76 -6.34
CA ARG A 41 9.08 12.52 -5.68
C ARG A 41 10.27 12.81 -6.61
N PRO A 42 10.93 13.98 -6.42
CA PRO A 42 12.18 14.26 -7.11
C PRO A 42 13.21 13.15 -6.88
N GLU A 43 13.95 12.79 -7.94
CA GLU A 43 15.02 11.79 -7.92
C GLU A 43 14.60 10.36 -7.55
N PHE A 44 13.29 10.07 -7.55
CA PHE A 44 12.77 8.75 -7.20
C PHE A 44 13.43 7.63 -8.02
N ASP A 45 13.56 7.78 -9.34
CA ASP A 45 14.13 6.76 -10.22
C ASP A 45 15.57 6.39 -9.87
N HIS A 46 16.34 7.30 -9.27
CA HIS A 46 17.74 7.07 -8.90
C HIS A 46 17.91 6.60 -7.44
N LEU A 47 17.11 7.16 -6.53
CA LEU A 47 17.24 6.95 -5.09
C LEU A 47 16.36 5.82 -4.57
N ALA A 48 15.26 5.50 -5.24
CA ALA A 48 14.32 4.52 -4.75
C ALA A 48 14.93 3.11 -4.77
N ARG A 49 14.55 2.33 -3.76
CA ARG A 49 14.97 0.95 -3.57
C ARG A 49 13.74 0.11 -3.30
N TRP A 50 13.79 -1.13 -3.78
CA TRP A 50 12.78 -2.11 -3.48
C TRP A 50 12.90 -2.58 -2.04
N VAL A 51 11.80 -2.59 -1.32
CA VAL A 51 11.66 -3.18 0.01
C VAL A 51 10.55 -4.22 -0.02
N VAL A 52 10.62 -5.18 0.90
CA VAL A 52 9.59 -6.21 1.04
C VAL A 52 8.66 -5.84 2.19
N ALA A 53 7.38 -5.69 1.89
CA ALA A 53 6.34 -5.49 2.88
C ALA A 53 5.57 -6.79 3.12
N SER A 54 5.19 -7.04 4.37
CA SER A 54 4.35 -8.16 4.76
C SER A 54 2.91 -7.72 4.93
N CYS A 55 1.96 -8.57 4.55
CA CYS A 55 0.54 -8.30 4.68
C CYS A 55 -0.24 -9.56 5.07
N LYS A 56 -1.56 -9.40 5.29
CA LYS A 56 -2.44 -10.55 5.45
C LYS A 56 -2.57 -11.28 4.10
N SER A 57 -2.36 -12.61 4.10
CA SER A 57 -2.52 -13.39 2.89
C SER A 57 -3.96 -13.35 2.35
N GLY A 58 -4.11 -13.22 1.04
CA GLY A 58 -5.38 -12.97 0.35
C GLY A 58 -5.76 -11.50 0.23
N MET A 59 -4.99 -10.57 0.79
CA MET A 59 -5.21 -9.11 0.68
C MET A 59 -4.18 -8.45 -0.25
N GLU A 60 -3.25 -9.20 -0.83
CA GLU A 60 -2.13 -8.67 -1.61
C GLU A 60 -2.63 -7.79 -2.77
N GLU A 61 -3.65 -8.25 -3.48
CA GLU A 61 -4.25 -7.52 -4.61
C GLU A 61 -4.87 -6.20 -4.15
N ALA A 62 -5.76 -6.26 -3.16
CA ALA A 62 -6.42 -5.07 -2.64
C ALA A 62 -5.42 -4.05 -2.06
N ILE A 63 -4.32 -4.51 -1.46
CA ILE A 63 -3.27 -3.63 -0.93
C ILE A 63 -2.44 -3.04 -2.07
N ARG A 64 -2.07 -3.83 -3.09
CA ARG A 64 -1.42 -3.32 -4.31
C ARG A 64 -2.24 -2.20 -4.93
N ASP A 65 -3.52 -2.47 -5.20
CA ASP A 65 -4.40 -1.49 -5.86
C ASP A 65 -4.56 -0.22 -5.01
N SER A 66 -4.66 -0.38 -3.69
CA SER A 66 -4.70 0.77 -2.76
C SER A 66 -3.40 1.57 -2.73
N LEU A 67 -2.24 0.95 -2.91
CA LEU A 67 -0.94 1.62 -2.97
C LEU A 67 -0.78 2.34 -4.31
N GLU A 68 -1.16 1.70 -5.41
CA GLU A 68 -1.15 2.30 -6.75
C GLU A 68 -2.06 3.54 -6.84
N GLN A 69 -3.27 3.48 -6.23
CA GLN A 69 -4.17 4.63 -6.11
C GLN A 69 -3.56 5.82 -5.34
N GLN A 70 -2.58 5.55 -4.48
CA GLN A 70 -1.85 6.57 -3.74
C GLN A 70 -0.52 6.96 -4.40
N GLU A 71 -0.28 6.52 -5.64
CA GLU A 71 0.93 6.78 -6.43
C GLU A 71 2.19 6.17 -5.80
N ILE A 72 2.03 5.07 -5.07
CA ILE A 72 3.14 4.30 -4.49
C ILE A 72 3.40 3.10 -5.39
N GLU A 73 4.63 3.00 -5.88
CA GLU A 73 5.04 1.95 -6.81
C GLU A 73 5.10 0.58 -6.09
N CYS A 74 4.26 -0.35 -6.53
CA CYS A 74 4.10 -1.67 -5.90
C CYS A 74 4.13 -2.76 -6.97
N TRP A 75 4.95 -3.79 -6.73
CA TRP A 75 5.00 -4.98 -7.55
C TRP A 75 4.51 -6.20 -6.76
N CYS A 76 3.45 -6.83 -7.29
CA CYS A 76 2.90 -8.06 -6.76
C CYS A 76 2.49 -8.98 -7.93
N PRO A 77 3.29 -9.99 -8.28
CA PRO A 77 2.95 -10.92 -9.36
C PRO A 77 1.86 -11.91 -8.92
N PHE A 78 1.00 -12.31 -9.86
CA PHE A 78 -0.12 -13.22 -9.62
C PHE A 78 -0.11 -14.38 -10.61
N GLU A 79 -0.30 -15.60 -10.11
CA GLU A 79 -0.54 -16.77 -10.93
C GLU A 79 -2.04 -17.09 -11.01
N ARG A 80 -2.45 -17.68 -12.13
CA ARG A 80 -3.81 -18.24 -12.28
C ARG A 80 -3.79 -19.70 -11.88
N LEU A 81 -4.66 -20.07 -10.95
CA LEU A 81 -4.80 -21.42 -10.45
C LEU A 81 -6.23 -21.91 -10.69
N ARG A 82 -6.38 -23.02 -11.41
CA ARG A 82 -7.66 -23.72 -11.53
C ARG A 82 -7.82 -24.66 -10.34
N LEU A 83 -8.73 -24.33 -9.44
CA LEU A 83 -9.09 -25.23 -8.35
C LEU A 83 -9.97 -26.36 -8.87
N PRO A 84 -9.72 -27.62 -8.46
CA PRO A 84 -10.56 -28.74 -8.86
C PRO A 84 -11.98 -28.55 -8.33
N PRO A 85 -12.98 -29.16 -8.99
CA PRO A 85 -14.35 -29.12 -8.51
C PRO A 85 -14.43 -29.74 -7.11
N ARG A 86 -15.23 -29.12 -6.24
CA ARG A 86 -15.58 -29.66 -4.91
C ARG A 86 -17.00 -30.22 -4.97
N ARG A 87 -17.41 -31.06 -4.01
CA ARG A 87 -18.76 -31.65 -4.01
C ARG A 87 -19.84 -30.56 -4.21
N GLY A 88 -20.57 -30.64 -5.33
CA GLY A 88 -21.62 -29.68 -5.70
C GLY A 88 -21.13 -28.33 -6.24
N LYS A 89 -19.83 -28.14 -6.49
CA LYS A 89 -19.26 -26.89 -7.02
C LYS A 89 -18.34 -27.17 -8.20
N GLN A 90 -18.49 -26.37 -9.26
CA GLN A 90 -17.64 -26.47 -10.44
C GLN A 90 -16.19 -26.07 -10.12
N ALA A 91 -15.26 -26.44 -11.01
CA ALA A 91 -13.90 -25.93 -10.98
C ALA A 91 -13.92 -24.40 -11.10
N VAL A 92 -13.03 -23.72 -10.36
CA VAL A 92 -12.96 -22.25 -10.35
C VAL A 92 -11.54 -21.83 -10.66
N ASP A 93 -11.39 -20.91 -11.61
CA ASP A 93 -10.12 -20.23 -11.85
C ASP A 93 -10.00 -19.08 -10.86
N ILE A 94 -8.92 -19.09 -10.07
CA ILE A 94 -8.60 -18.03 -9.12
C ILE A 94 -7.26 -17.38 -9.48
N GLN A 95 -7.11 -16.10 -9.14
CA GLN A 95 -5.79 -15.45 -9.11
C GLN A 95 -5.22 -15.52 -7.70
N ARG A 96 -3.94 -15.85 -7.61
CA ARG A 96 -3.22 -15.96 -6.34
C ARG A 96 -1.89 -15.24 -6.46
N ALA A 97 -1.55 -14.46 -5.43
CA ALA A 97 -0.22 -13.85 -5.36
C ALA A 97 0.86 -14.94 -5.37
N LEU A 98 1.89 -14.77 -6.20
CA LEU A 98 3.02 -15.71 -6.29
C LEU A 98 3.76 -15.77 -4.95
N PHE A 99 3.93 -14.60 -4.31
CA PHE A 99 4.56 -14.43 -3.00
C PHE A 99 3.50 -14.16 -1.93
N ARG A 100 2.87 -15.22 -1.43
CA ARG A 100 1.77 -15.09 -0.46
C ARG A 100 2.22 -14.35 0.82
N GLY A 101 1.43 -13.35 1.21
CA GLY A 101 1.68 -12.52 2.38
C GLY A 101 2.76 -11.45 2.17
N TYR A 102 3.28 -11.29 0.96
CA TYR A 102 4.37 -10.36 0.68
C TYR A 102 4.09 -9.50 -0.56
N LEU A 103 4.58 -8.27 -0.51
CA LEU A 103 4.51 -7.27 -1.56
C LEU A 103 5.88 -6.63 -1.70
N PHE A 104 6.26 -6.28 -2.92
CA PHE A 104 7.48 -5.52 -3.17
C PHE A 104 7.08 -4.09 -3.44
N VAL A 105 7.67 -3.15 -2.73
CA VAL A 105 7.34 -1.73 -2.85
C VAL A 105 8.61 -0.97 -3.13
N GLN A 106 8.59 -0.08 -4.11
CA GLN A 106 9.73 0.78 -4.41
C GLN A 106 9.53 2.12 -3.69
N VAL A 107 10.50 2.50 -2.84
CA VAL A 107 10.46 3.75 -2.07
C VAL A 107 11.85 4.34 -1.91
N ILE A 108 11.97 5.66 -1.73
CA ILE A 108 13.22 6.28 -1.31
C ILE A 108 13.49 5.86 0.15
N PRO A 109 14.63 5.23 0.47
CA PRO A 109 14.88 4.64 1.77
C PRO A 109 15.15 5.70 2.84
N ASN A 110 14.07 6.25 3.41
CA ASN A 110 14.11 7.16 4.55
C ASN A 110 12.99 6.78 5.54
N ASN A 111 13.17 7.12 6.81
CA ASN A 111 12.25 6.71 7.87
C ASN A 111 10.83 7.24 7.65
N GLU A 112 10.70 8.45 7.11
CA GLU A 112 9.39 9.07 6.89
C GLU A 112 8.60 8.38 5.77
N ALA A 113 9.28 7.93 4.72
CA ALA A 113 8.73 7.14 3.62
C ALA A 113 8.32 5.75 4.11
N PHE A 114 9.11 5.12 4.98
CA PHE A 114 8.72 3.84 5.59
C PHE A 114 7.47 3.98 6.46
N VAL A 115 7.40 5.03 7.28
CA VAL A 115 6.19 5.34 8.06
C VAL A 115 5.01 5.65 7.14
N GLY A 116 5.23 6.46 6.10
CA GLY A 116 4.27 6.78 5.07
C GLY A 116 3.68 5.56 4.39
N LEU A 117 4.53 4.62 4.00
CA LEU A 117 4.15 3.35 3.40
C LEU A 117 3.27 2.51 4.35
N MET A 118 3.66 2.44 5.63
CA MET A 118 2.87 1.73 6.65
C MET A 118 1.51 2.41 6.92
N LEU A 119 1.41 3.73 6.77
CA LEU A 119 0.16 4.48 6.91
C LEU A 119 -0.73 4.41 5.67
N ALA A 120 -0.12 4.30 4.48
CA ALA A 120 -0.80 4.28 3.18
C ALA A 120 -1.73 3.08 3.03
N SER A 121 -1.35 1.93 3.58
CA SER A 121 -2.12 0.69 3.42
C SER A 121 -2.04 -0.23 4.63
N LYS A 122 -2.79 -1.34 4.61
CA LYS A 122 -2.92 -2.29 5.74
C LYS A 122 -1.77 -3.30 5.81
N LEU A 123 -0.53 -2.81 5.73
CA LEU A 123 0.67 -3.62 5.87
C LEU A 123 0.87 -4.03 7.34
N ARG A 124 1.45 -5.22 7.55
CA ARG A 124 1.82 -5.71 8.89
C ARG A 124 3.18 -5.22 9.32
N GLY A 125 4.10 -5.03 8.38
CA GLY A 125 5.45 -4.56 8.63
C GLY A 125 6.34 -4.69 7.41
N LEU A 126 7.54 -4.12 7.50
CA LEU A 126 8.59 -4.23 6.49
C LEU A 126 9.60 -5.30 6.91
N MET A 127 10.05 -6.12 5.98
CA MET A 127 11.05 -7.17 6.24
C MET A 127 12.41 -6.52 6.42
N GLY A 128 13.14 -6.95 7.44
CA GLY A 128 14.42 -6.35 7.81
C GLY A 128 14.95 -6.87 9.13
N THR A 129 16.01 -6.24 9.61
CA THR A 129 16.69 -6.58 10.87
C THR A 129 16.73 -5.35 11.75
N ASP A 130 16.49 -5.52 13.06
CA ASP A 130 16.57 -4.44 14.06
C ASP A 130 15.79 -3.17 13.68
N GLY A 131 14.60 -3.36 13.10
CA GLY A 131 13.71 -2.27 12.70
C GLY A 131 14.14 -1.52 11.43
N LYS A 132 15.20 -1.97 10.74
CA LYS A 132 15.63 -1.40 9.45
C LYS A 132 15.18 -2.29 8.30
N PRO A 133 14.35 -1.78 7.37
CA PRO A 133 13.95 -2.54 6.19
C PRO A 133 15.16 -2.96 5.35
N HIS A 134 15.12 -4.19 4.84
CA HIS A 134 16.12 -4.67 3.90
C HIS A 134 15.90 -4.05 2.52
N LEU A 135 16.94 -3.44 1.97
CA LEU A 135 16.93 -2.87 0.61
C LEU A 135 17.32 -3.97 -0.38
N MET A 136 16.37 -4.37 -1.21
CA MET A 136 16.57 -5.43 -2.18
C MET A 136 17.55 -4.98 -3.27
N PRO A 137 18.61 -5.77 -3.55
CA PRO A 137 19.51 -5.49 -4.65
C PRO A 137 18.76 -5.51 -5.99
N GLU A 138 19.02 -4.51 -6.81
CA GLU A 138 18.37 -4.36 -8.11
C GLU A 138 18.57 -5.60 -9.05
N PRO A 139 19.75 -6.24 -9.12
CA PRO A 139 19.90 -7.48 -9.89
C PRO A 139 19.00 -8.62 -9.38
N LEU A 140 18.81 -8.73 -8.07
CA LEU A 140 17.95 -9.74 -7.46
C LEU A 140 16.48 -9.48 -7.81
N MET A 141 16.03 -8.22 -7.74
CA MET A 141 14.68 -7.84 -8.15
C MET A 141 14.42 -8.16 -9.62
N ARG A 142 15.36 -7.82 -10.50
CA ARG A 142 15.26 -8.17 -11.93
C ARG A 142 15.13 -9.68 -12.13
N GLN A 143 15.93 -10.49 -11.44
CA GLN A 143 15.85 -11.94 -11.53
C GLN A 143 14.50 -12.48 -11.01
N LEU A 144 13.98 -11.92 -9.91
CA LEU A 144 12.66 -12.28 -9.36
C LEU A 144 11.54 -11.94 -10.35
N MET A 145 11.56 -10.73 -10.94
CA MET A 145 10.57 -10.31 -11.94
C MET A 145 10.59 -11.19 -13.19
N LEU A 146 11.78 -11.55 -13.70
CA LEU A 146 11.91 -12.48 -14.83
C LEU A 146 11.38 -13.89 -14.50
N SER A 147 11.68 -14.36 -13.29
CA SER A 147 11.23 -15.68 -12.81
C SER A 147 9.71 -15.72 -12.63
N ALA A 148 9.12 -14.64 -12.10
CA ALA A 148 7.68 -14.49 -11.95
C ALA A 148 6.97 -14.50 -13.31
N LYS A 149 7.45 -13.72 -14.29
CA LYS A 149 6.92 -13.73 -15.67
C LYS A 149 6.93 -15.13 -16.29
N LYS A 150 7.96 -15.94 -16.00
CA LYS A 150 8.02 -17.34 -16.47
C LYS A 150 6.98 -18.22 -15.77
N ALA A 151 6.79 -18.05 -14.46
CA ALA A 151 5.79 -18.80 -13.69
C ALA A 151 4.36 -18.48 -14.15
N GLU A 152 4.07 -17.21 -14.41
CA GLU A 152 2.78 -16.76 -14.96
C GLU A 152 2.46 -17.42 -16.31
N ARG A 153 3.46 -17.56 -17.19
CA ARG A 153 3.32 -18.21 -18.51
C ARG A 153 3.16 -19.72 -18.43
N LYS A 154 3.96 -20.41 -17.61
CA LYS A 154 3.92 -21.88 -17.50
C LYS A 154 2.54 -22.40 -17.08
N HIS A 155 1.79 -21.61 -16.33
CA HIS A 155 0.40 -21.93 -15.97
C HIS A 155 -0.63 -21.65 -17.07
N MET A 156 -0.31 -20.84 -18.08
CA MET A 156 -1.18 -20.62 -19.24
C MET A 156 -1.10 -21.78 -20.25
N ASP A 157 0.09 -22.38 -20.41
CA ASP A 157 0.36 -23.40 -21.43
C ASP A 157 0.09 -24.85 -20.97
N GLY A 158 -0.24 -25.06 -19.70
CA GLY A 158 -0.60 -26.38 -19.14
C GLY A 158 -2.07 -26.79 -19.31
N ARG A 159 -2.73 -26.28 -20.36
CA ARG A 159 -4.12 -26.62 -20.71
C ARG A 159 -4.22 -27.89 -21.53
#